data_AF-A0A3D1JJ75-F1
#
_entry.id   AF-A0A3D1JJ75-F1
#
_cell.length_a   1.000
_cell.length_b   1.000
_cell.length_c   1.000
_cell.angle_alpha   90.00
_cell.angle_beta   90.00
_cell.angle_gamma   90.00
#
_symmetry.space_group_name_H-M   'P 1'
#
loop_
_entity.id
_entity.type
_entity.pdbx_description
1 polymer ?
#
loop_
_entity_poly.entity_id
_entity_poly.type
_entity_poly.pdbx_seq_one_letter_code
_entity_poly.pdbx_strand_id
1 'polypeptide(L)'
;MTSVVDADSLLTIDIGSVNTRAILFDIVDGQYHFLAAGSAPSTWGAPFFDVGEGVHLAISRLQEITSRPLLGAENRLQIPTQPDGSGVDRLVVTLSAGKEVQMLVMGLLSEVSLESAQRLAASTYGKVVEAVGLNDMRRQDTQLDAVLQSGSEIVILAGGTEHGATRSVIKMVELLLLVLRALPSEKRPRVLYCGNAALAKKIQEVVGKYTEVQTAPNIRPGIDVEDLAPAAETLNRMIISLRGQQMSGLDLLEQISAAPVTLSAHAMGRLIRFLSELYDASKGVLGVDLGASSTTLAAGVGGKLHLNVFHPLGLGAGMEGLLKQIRPADLTRWLPMDISEEEVMDTLWQKTLYPAMLPLTGTTLAIELAAAREILRLATARMIERYPTLNLSFEPIFAGGAVFAQAASPAQALLALLDGLQPVGVTTFFIDPYGLMSALGAVAPANSILPVQILESGAFQNLGAVISPVSNARPGVPVLRVRLVFEDGNETRLEVKQGSIVPLPVRHGQAARIYLEGLRGTEIDPRRRTAGGFRIIGGVCGAWIDARGRPLVLSGDPGKRRETLLRWSQAVETRRPA
;
A
#
# COMPACT_ATOMS: atom_id res chain seq x y z
N MET A 1 39.96 7.53 7.79
CA MET A 1 38.57 7.85 7.40
C MET A 1 37.70 6.86 8.16
N THR A 2 37.08 7.31 9.25
CA THR A 2 36.17 6.50 10.06
C THR A 2 34.92 6.23 9.24
N SER A 3 34.65 4.97 8.92
CA SER A 3 33.46 4.55 8.17
C SER A 3 32.21 5.02 8.91
N VAL A 4 31.36 5.75 8.21
CA VAL A 4 30.08 6.28 8.71
C VAL A 4 29.00 5.18 8.73
N VAL A 5 29.39 3.92 8.57
CA VAL A 5 28.47 2.80 8.38
C VAL A 5 28.69 1.77 9.48
N ASP A 6 27.64 1.56 10.27
CA ASP A 6 27.63 0.79 11.53
C ASP A 6 27.15 -0.67 11.31
N ALA A 7 26.93 -1.07 10.06
CA ALA A 7 26.62 -2.43 9.60
C ALA A 7 26.73 -2.52 8.07
N ASP A 8 27.51 -3.45 7.55
CA ASP A 8 27.80 -3.54 6.11
C ASP A 8 26.71 -4.32 5.35
N SER A 9 26.10 -5.33 6.00
CA SER A 9 25.07 -6.18 5.41
C SER A 9 23.77 -6.23 6.21
N LEU A 10 22.63 -6.20 5.51
CA LEU A 10 21.31 -6.16 6.13
C LEU A 10 20.36 -7.14 5.42
N LEU A 11 19.71 -7.99 6.23
CA LEU A 11 18.65 -8.88 5.79
C LEU A 11 17.28 -8.33 6.22
N THR A 12 16.33 -8.26 5.29
CA THR A 12 14.93 -8.03 5.66
C THR A 12 14.09 -9.27 5.38
N ILE A 13 13.24 -9.63 6.32
CA ILE A 13 12.24 -10.69 6.16
C ILE A 13 10.84 -10.07 6.11
N ASP A 14 10.14 -10.23 5.00
CA ASP A 14 8.72 -9.84 4.85
C ASP A 14 7.83 -11.08 4.92
N ILE A 15 7.05 -11.22 5.99
CA ILE A 15 6.10 -12.32 6.20
C ILE A 15 4.74 -11.89 5.64
N GLY A 16 4.51 -12.22 4.37
CA GLY A 16 3.26 -11.95 3.67
C GLY A 16 2.17 -12.98 3.92
N SER A 17 0.94 -12.70 3.51
CA SER A 17 -0.18 -13.65 3.67
C SER A 17 -0.06 -14.91 2.80
N VAL A 18 0.67 -14.83 1.69
CA VAL A 18 0.91 -15.93 0.75
C VAL A 18 2.38 -16.33 0.68
N ASN A 19 3.29 -15.34 0.60
CA ASN A 19 4.72 -15.57 0.46
C ASN A 19 5.50 -14.85 1.55
N THR A 20 6.53 -15.51 2.07
CA THR A 20 7.57 -14.95 2.92
C THR A 20 8.79 -14.65 2.06
N ARG A 21 9.35 -13.45 2.17
CA ARG A 21 10.48 -12.98 1.36
C ARG A 21 11.67 -12.64 2.24
N ALA A 22 12.86 -13.03 1.81
CA ALA A 22 14.13 -12.65 2.38
C ALA A 22 14.87 -11.77 1.37
N ILE A 23 15.25 -10.56 1.75
CA ILE A 23 15.88 -9.57 0.85
C ILE A 23 17.21 -9.15 1.47
N LEU A 24 18.30 -9.29 0.70
CA LEU A 24 19.65 -8.97 1.14
C LEU A 24 20.12 -7.65 0.55
N PHE A 25 20.62 -6.78 1.43
CA PHE A 25 21.33 -5.56 1.11
C PHE A 25 22.77 -5.65 1.61
N ASP A 26 23.71 -5.10 0.85
CA ASP A 26 25.12 -5.06 1.24
C ASP A 26 25.81 -3.84 0.62
N ILE A 27 26.97 -3.48 1.15
CA ILE A 27 27.79 -2.38 0.63
C ILE A 27 28.67 -2.90 -0.51
N VAL A 28 28.53 -2.29 -1.68
CA VAL A 28 29.42 -2.48 -2.83
C VAL A 28 29.96 -1.10 -3.22
N ASP A 29 31.28 -0.97 -3.34
CA ASP A 29 31.97 0.28 -3.65
C ASP A 29 31.58 1.47 -2.75
N GLY A 30 31.30 1.21 -1.47
CA GLY A 30 30.96 2.22 -0.48
C GLY A 30 29.50 2.69 -0.48
N GLN A 31 28.61 2.03 -1.24
CA GLN A 31 27.18 2.29 -1.26
C GLN A 31 26.36 1.02 -1.07
N TYR A 32 25.22 1.11 -0.39
CA TYR A 32 24.27 0.01 -0.28
C TYR A 32 23.67 -0.34 -1.63
N HIS A 33 23.64 -1.63 -1.91
CA HIS A 33 23.03 -2.24 -3.08
C HIS A 33 22.04 -3.32 -2.65
N PHE A 34 20.97 -3.46 -3.42
CA PHE A 34 20.11 -4.63 -3.36
C PHE A 34 20.84 -5.77 -4.08
N LEU A 35 21.10 -6.87 -3.38
CA LEU A 35 21.82 -8.01 -3.95
C LEU A 35 20.87 -9.03 -4.56
N ALA A 36 19.92 -9.52 -3.76
CA ALA A 36 19.00 -10.57 -4.17
C ALA A 36 17.80 -10.68 -3.22
N ALA A 37 16.76 -11.36 -3.69
CA ALA A 37 15.60 -11.75 -2.89
C ALA A 37 15.30 -13.24 -3.06
N GLY A 38 15.14 -13.95 -1.94
CA GLY A 38 14.55 -15.29 -1.88
C GLY A 38 13.09 -15.20 -1.46
N SER A 39 12.22 -16.07 -1.98
CA SER A 39 10.80 -16.09 -1.63
C SER A 39 10.34 -17.52 -1.43
N ALA A 40 9.54 -17.80 -0.41
CA ALA A 40 8.92 -19.10 -0.14
C ALA A 40 7.45 -18.94 0.27
N PRO A 41 6.60 -19.98 0.19
CA PRO A 41 5.25 -19.92 0.74
C PRO A 41 5.28 -19.57 2.23
N SER A 42 4.37 -18.71 2.67
CA SER A 42 4.25 -18.37 4.09
C SER A 42 3.57 -19.50 4.86
N THR A 43 4.06 -19.72 6.09
CA THR A 43 3.64 -20.83 6.95
C THR A 43 2.94 -20.35 8.23
N TRP A 44 2.51 -19.08 8.28
CA TRP A 44 1.78 -18.48 9.41
C TRP A 44 0.43 -19.15 9.71
N GLY A 45 -0.17 -19.80 8.71
CA GLY A 45 -1.44 -20.53 8.80
C GLY A 45 -1.25 -22.03 8.69
N ALA A 46 -2.36 -22.74 8.49
CA ALA A 46 -2.33 -24.19 8.29
C ALA A 46 -1.40 -24.60 7.12
N PRO A 47 -0.71 -25.75 7.21
CA PRO A 47 -0.78 -26.72 8.31
C PRO A 47 0.17 -26.41 9.49
N PHE A 48 1.09 -25.44 9.36
CA PHE A 48 2.20 -25.25 10.30
C PHE A 48 1.85 -24.35 11.49
N PHE A 49 1.19 -23.22 11.23
CA PHE A 49 0.99 -22.15 12.23
C PHE A 49 2.31 -21.64 12.84
N ASP A 50 3.40 -21.69 12.06
CA ASP A 50 4.75 -21.30 12.47
C ASP A 50 5.41 -20.55 11.30
N VAL A 51 5.81 -19.30 11.52
CA VAL A 51 6.45 -18.49 10.47
C VAL A 51 7.90 -18.90 10.20
N GLY A 52 8.56 -19.59 11.14
CA GLY A 52 9.95 -19.98 11.06
C GLY A 52 10.26 -20.86 9.85
N GLU A 53 9.37 -21.78 9.49
CA GLU A 53 9.53 -22.66 8.31
C GLU A 53 9.59 -21.86 7.00
N GLY A 54 8.65 -20.95 6.79
CA GLY A 54 8.63 -20.07 5.61
C GLY A 54 9.83 -19.14 5.57
N VAL A 55 10.27 -18.61 6.72
CA VAL A 55 11.48 -17.79 6.83
C VAL A 55 12.74 -18.60 6.47
N HIS A 56 12.89 -19.80 7.02
CA HIS A 56 14.00 -20.68 6.74
C HIS A 56 14.09 -21.00 5.24
N LEU A 57 12.97 -21.37 4.61
CA LEU A 57 12.92 -21.65 3.18
C LEU A 57 13.23 -20.42 2.32
N ALA A 58 12.76 -19.23 2.71
CA ALA A 58 13.06 -17.99 2.00
C ALA A 58 14.54 -17.63 2.07
N ILE A 59 15.17 -17.81 3.24
CA ILE A 59 16.61 -17.63 3.43
C ILE A 59 17.39 -18.67 2.62
N SER A 60 17.00 -19.94 2.65
CA SER A 60 17.66 -20.99 1.87
C SER A 60 17.67 -20.69 0.37
N ARG A 61 16.55 -20.24 -0.20
CA ARG A 61 16.47 -19.77 -1.60
C ARG A 61 17.36 -18.56 -1.88
N LEU A 62 17.46 -17.63 -0.92
CA LEU A 62 18.37 -16.49 -1.03
C LEU A 62 19.84 -16.93 -1.02
N GLN A 63 20.22 -17.95 -0.23
CA GLN A 63 21.56 -18.54 -0.25
C GLN A 63 21.88 -19.20 -1.60
N GLU A 64 20.90 -19.90 -2.20
CA GLU A 64 21.07 -20.50 -3.54
C GLU A 64 21.39 -19.44 -4.61
N ILE A 65 20.76 -18.26 -4.53
CA ILE A 65 20.96 -17.16 -5.47
C ILE A 65 22.30 -16.46 -5.23
N THR A 66 22.63 -16.18 -3.96
CA THR A 66 23.79 -15.36 -3.59
C THR A 66 25.08 -16.17 -3.43
N SER A 67 24.97 -17.49 -3.29
CA SER A 67 26.07 -18.37 -2.84
C SER A 67 26.72 -17.94 -1.52
N ARG A 68 26.05 -17.09 -0.73
CA ARG A 68 26.48 -16.64 0.60
C ARG A 68 25.80 -17.51 1.67
N PRO A 69 26.54 -18.25 2.51
CA PRO A 69 25.96 -18.93 3.66
C PRO A 69 25.42 -17.88 4.65
N LEU A 70 24.14 -17.98 4.99
CA LEU A 70 23.46 -17.12 5.97
C LEU A 70 23.06 -17.90 7.23
N LEU A 71 22.87 -19.21 7.10
CA LEU A 71 22.51 -20.13 8.17
C LEU A 71 23.75 -20.90 8.63
N GLY A 72 23.97 -20.92 9.95
CA GLY A 72 25.09 -21.60 10.59
C GLY A 72 24.73 -22.96 11.17
N ALA A 73 25.39 -23.33 12.28
CA ALA A 73 25.05 -24.53 13.04
C ALA A 73 23.56 -24.50 13.46
N GLU A 74 22.94 -25.68 13.49
CA GLU A 74 21.53 -25.86 13.86
C GLU A 74 20.54 -25.05 12.98
N ASN A 75 20.93 -24.67 11.76
CA ASN A 75 20.10 -23.88 10.83
C ASN A 75 19.67 -22.50 11.38
N ARG A 76 20.43 -21.94 12.32
CA ARG A 76 20.16 -20.61 12.87
C ARG A 76 20.81 -19.52 12.02
N LEU A 77 20.12 -18.39 11.85
CA LEU A 77 20.67 -17.22 11.15
C LEU A 77 21.92 -16.73 11.86
N GLN A 78 23.01 -16.57 11.12
CA GLN A 78 24.28 -16.06 11.64
C GLN A 78 24.25 -14.53 11.66
N ILE A 79 24.30 -13.97 12.86
CA ILE A 79 24.43 -12.54 13.14
C ILE A 79 25.49 -12.37 14.23
N PRO A 80 26.55 -11.55 14.06
CA PRO A 80 26.86 -10.74 12.87
C PRO A 80 27.55 -11.54 11.74
N THR A 81 27.94 -10.84 10.67
CA THR A 81 28.75 -11.40 9.56
C THR A 81 30.09 -11.92 10.08
N GLN A 82 30.53 -13.05 9.53
CA GLN A 82 31.79 -13.72 9.86
C GLN A 82 32.93 -13.27 8.93
N PRO A 83 34.21 -13.51 9.29
CA PRO A 83 35.36 -13.12 8.47
C PRO A 83 35.40 -13.76 7.07
N ASP A 84 34.71 -14.89 6.88
CA ASP A 84 34.57 -15.57 5.58
C ASP A 84 33.41 -15.01 4.72
N GLY A 85 32.70 -13.98 5.20
CA GLY A 85 31.56 -13.36 4.55
C GLY A 85 30.21 -14.04 4.83
N SER A 86 30.17 -15.11 5.62
CA SER A 86 28.91 -15.76 6.00
C SER A 86 28.10 -14.95 7.03
N GLY A 87 26.79 -15.12 7.06
CA GLY A 87 25.87 -14.38 7.94
C GLY A 87 25.51 -12.98 7.45
N VAL A 88 24.85 -12.19 8.30
CA VAL A 88 24.50 -10.78 8.08
C VAL A 88 24.68 -9.97 9.36
N ASP A 89 24.82 -8.65 9.26
CA ASP A 89 25.03 -7.80 10.45
C ASP A 89 23.72 -7.41 11.13
N ARG A 90 22.64 -7.24 10.37
CA ARG A 90 21.34 -6.83 10.91
C ARG A 90 20.19 -7.57 10.22
N LEU A 91 19.16 -7.86 11.02
CA LEU A 91 17.88 -8.36 10.57
C LEU A 91 16.79 -7.31 10.82
N VAL A 92 15.87 -7.14 9.88
CA VAL A 92 14.62 -6.39 10.09
C VAL A 92 13.45 -7.21 9.59
N VAL A 93 12.32 -7.17 10.28
CA VAL A 93 11.15 -8.00 9.94
C VAL A 93 9.91 -7.14 9.71
N THR A 94 9.23 -7.39 8.59
CA THR A 94 7.90 -6.85 8.28
C THR A 94 6.85 -7.96 8.25
N LEU A 95 5.61 -7.62 8.62
CA LEU A 95 4.51 -8.57 8.68
C LEU A 95 3.24 -7.99 8.08
N SER A 96 2.62 -8.72 7.16
CA SER A 96 1.24 -8.48 6.71
C SER A 96 0.33 -9.70 6.88
N ALA A 97 0.91 -10.84 7.26
CA ALA A 97 0.18 -12.06 7.52
C ALA A 97 -0.68 -12.01 8.80
N GLY A 98 -1.71 -12.86 8.82
CA GLY A 98 -2.64 -12.99 9.93
C GLY A 98 -4.08 -12.61 9.57
N LYS A 99 -4.98 -12.81 10.53
CA LYS A 99 -6.43 -12.58 10.38
C LYS A 99 -6.80 -11.10 10.53
N GLU A 100 -7.86 -10.65 9.87
CA GLU A 100 -8.39 -9.30 10.07
C GLU A 100 -8.65 -9.00 11.56
N VAL A 101 -8.07 -7.92 12.08
CA VAL A 101 -8.28 -7.51 13.48
C VAL A 101 -9.61 -6.77 13.61
N GLN A 102 -10.51 -7.29 14.44
CA GLN A 102 -11.81 -6.65 14.66
C GLN A 102 -11.68 -5.50 15.67
N MET A 103 -12.05 -4.28 15.28
CA MET A 103 -11.84 -3.06 16.08
C MET A 103 -13.15 -2.37 16.43
N LEU A 104 -13.29 -1.96 17.68
CA LEU A 104 -14.32 -1.02 18.14
C LEU A 104 -13.69 0.37 18.22
N VAL A 105 -14.38 1.38 17.69
CA VAL A 105 -13.95 2.77 17.82
C VAL A 105 -14.88 3.53 18.75
N MET A 106 -14.32 4.22 19.75
CA MET A 106 -15.06 5.08 20.67
C MET A 106 -14.50 6.49 20.63
N GLY A 107 -15.35 7.49 20.37
CA GLY A 107 -14.95 8.89 20.20
C GLY A 107 -16.00 9.86 20.73
N LEU A 108 -15.60 11.06 21.19
CA LEU A 108 -16.58 12.01 21.74
C LEU A 108 -17.53 12.57 20.68
N LEU A 109 -16.97 13.21 19.65
CA LEU A 109 -17.73 13.87 18.58
C LEU A 109 -17.55 13.07 17.29
N SER A 110 -18.66 12.80 16.57
CA SER A 110 -18.65 12.05 15.32
C SER A 110 -17.71 12.68 14.27
N GLU A 111 -17.84 13.98 14.05
CA GLU A 111 -17.13 14.72 12.99
C GLU A 111 -15.68 15.10 13.34
N VAL A 112 -15.17 14.68 14.51
CA VAL A 112 -13.83 15.08 14.97
C VAL A 112 -13.07 13.89 15.53
N SER A 113 -13.31 13.52 16.79
CA SER A 113 -12.54 12.47 17.46
C SER A 113 -12.84 11.08 16.91
N LEU A 114 -14.10 10.81 16.54
CA LEU A 114 -14.50 9.52 15.99
C LEU A 114 -13.94 9.32 14.58
N GLU A 115 -14.02 10.34 13.72
CA GLU A 115 -13.45 10.30 12.38
C GLU A 115 -11.92 10.07 12.42
N SER A 116 -11.19 10.81 13.27
CA SER A 116 -9.74 10.60 13.45
C SER A 116 -9.42 9.18 13.93
N ALA A 117 -10.22 8.62 14.84
CA ALA A 117 -10.04 7.26 15.32
C ALA A 117 -10.37 6.20 14.25
N GLN A 118 -11.35 6.45 13.39
CA GLN A 118 -11.64 5.61 12.23
C GLN A 118 -10.51 5.67 11.18
N ARG A 119 -9.91 6.85 10.95
CA ARG A 119 -8.72 7.00 10.10
C ARG A 119 -7.53 6.22 10.65
N LEU A 120 -7.31 6.28 11.97
CA LEU A 120 -6.31 5.47 12.67
C LEU A 120 -6.57 3.98 12.47
N ALA A 121 -7.80 3.51 12.73
CA ALA A 121 -8.17 2.10 12.56
C ALA A 121 -7.93 1.61 11.13
N ALA A 122 -8.24 2.45 10.14
CA ALA A 122 -8.09 2.10 8.73
C ALA A 122 -6.67 2.24 8.19
N SER A 123 -5.69 2.64 9.01
CA SER A 123 -4.27 2.70 8.64
C SER A 123 -3.55 1.35 8.79
N THR A 124 -4.26 0.29 9.20
CA THR A 124 -3.71 -1.03 9.51
C THR A 124 -4.63 -2.18 9.10
N TYR A 125 -4.18 -3.42 9.28
CA TYR A 125 -4.85 -4.66 8.85
C TYR A 125 -6.05 -5.05 9.74
N GLY A 126 -7.02 -4.16 9.90
CA GLY A 126 -8.25 -4.50 10.59
C GLY A 126 -9.47 -3.72 10.14
N LYS A 127 -10.58 -4.03 10.81
CA LYS A 127 -11.91 -3.60 10.42
C LYS A 127 -12.65 -3.02 11.61
N VAL A 128 -13.22 -1.85 11.40
CA VAL A 128 -14.13 -1.25 12.37
C VAL A 128 -15.45 -2.01 12.31
N VAL A 129 -15.76 -2.79 13.35
CA VAL A 129 -16.99 -3.58 13.46
C VAL A 129 -18.14 -2.80 14.09
N GLU A 130 -17.81 -1.81 14.92
CA GLU A 130 -18.77 -0.93 15.58
C GLU A 130 -18.09 0.41 15.93
N ALA A 131 -18.87 1.48 15.99
CA ALA A 131 -18.42 2.82 16.36
C ALA A 131 -19.42 3.47 17.33
N VAL A 132 -18.93 3.92 18.48
CA VAL A 132 -19.76 4.54 19.52
C VAL A 132 -19.31 5.97 19.78
N GLY A 133 -20.24 6.91 19.59
CA GLY A 133 -20.08 8.34 19.85
C GLY A 133 -20.87 8.82 21.06
N LEU A 134 -20.57 9.99 21.63
CA LEU A 134 -21.50 10.62 22.60
C LEU A 134 -22.83 11.01 21.96
N ASN A 135 -22.81 11.32 20.67
CA ASN A 135 -23.98 11.68 19.87
C ASN A 135 -24.65 10.45 19.25
N ASP A 136 -24.30 9.24 19.68
CA ASP A 136 -25.00 8.03 19.28
C ASP A 136 -26.44 8.08 19.81
N MET A 137 -27.39 8.12 18.87
CA MET A 137 -28.83 8.25 19.14
C MET A 137 -29.50 6.91 19.48
N ARG A 138 -28.77 5.78 19.37
CA ARG A 138 -29.27 4.47 19.80
C ARG A 138 -29.49 4.48 21.32
N ARG A 139 -30.41 3.63 21.78
CA ARG A 139 -30.60 3.42 23.22
C ARG A 139 -29.37 2.70 23.81
N GLN A 140 -29.08 2.93 25.10
CA GLN A 140 -27.89 2.38 25.75
C GLN A 140 -27.85 0.84 25.76
N ASP A 141 -29.00 0.18 25.90
CA ASP A 141 -29.13 -1.28 25.77
C ASP A 141 -28.74 -1.76 24.37
N THR A 142 -29.22 -1.08 23.32
CA THR A 142 -28.86 -1.38 21.92
C THR A 142 -27.37 -1.16 21.64
N GLN A 143 -26.79 -0.09 22.19
CA GLN A 143 -25.34 0.16 22.07
C GLN A 143 -24.54 -0.94 22.78
N LEU A 144 -24.95 -1.31 23.99
CA LEU A 144 -24.29 -2.34 24.77
C LEU A 144 -24.36 -3.70 24.06
N ASP A 145 -25.53 -4.09 23.56
CA ASP A 145 -25.72 -5.33 22.80
C ASP A 145 -24.85 -5.37 21.55
N ALA A 146 -24.80 -4.27 20.79
CA ALA A 146 -23.99 -4.19 19.58
C ALA A 146 -22.48 -4.32 19.90
N VAL A 147 -22.00 -3.66 20.96
CA VAL A 147 -20.60 -3.78 21.39
C VAL A 147 -20.30 -5.19 21.89
N LEU A 148 -21.18 -5.82 22.68
CA LEU A 148 -20.98 -7.18 23.20
C LEU A 148 -20.96 -8.23 22.08
N GLN A 149 -21.74 -8.03 21.01
CA GLN A 149 -21.79 -8.93 19.86
C GLN A 149 -20.71 -8.64 18.82
N SER A 150 -20.01 -7.50 18.91
CA SER A 150 -19.04 -7.06 17.90
C SER A 150 -17.83 -7.99 17.74
N GLY A 151 -17.48 -8.76 18.78
CA GLY A 151 -16.29 -9.60 18.80
C GLY A 151 -14.98 -8.82 18.65
N SER A 152 -14.97 -7.52 19.02
CA SER A 152 -13.79 -6.68 18.92
C SER A 152 -12.61 -7.25 19.72
N GLU A 153 -11.42 -7.23 19.13
CA GLU A 153 -10.14 -7.59 19.77
C GLU A 153 -9.41 -6.36 20.30
N ILE A 154 -9.63 -5.19 19.67
CA ILE A 154 -9.06 -3.90 20.08
C ILE A 154 -10.16 -2.85 20.18
N VAL A 155 -10.14 -2.04 21.23
CA VAL A 155 -10.89 -0.79 21.34
C VAL A 155 -9.95 0.39 21.16
N ILE A 156 -10.24 1.26 20.19
CA ILE A 156 -9.59 2.56 20.04
C ILE A 156 -10.46 3.59 20.76
N LEU A 157 -10.01 4.04 21.92
CA LEU A 157 -10.67 5.05 22.72
C LEU A 157 -9.98 6.40 22.50
N ALA A 158 -10.61 7.25 21.70
CA ALA A 158 -10.20 8.63 21.47
C ALA A 158 -11.17 9.59 22.15
N GLY A 159 -10.73 10.82 22.42
CA GLY A 159 -11.65 11.82 22.94
C GLY A 159 -11.01 12.94 23.75
N GLY A 160 -11.54 14.14 23.50
CA GLY A 160 -11.14 15.39 24.13
C GLY A 160 -9.88 15.94 23.48
N THR A 161 -9.86 17.25 23.23
CA THR A 161 -8.60 17.94 22.94
C THR A 161 -7.74 17.95 24.20
N GLU A 162 -6.47 18.34 24.05
CA GLU A 162 -5.67 18.66 25.23
C GLU A 162 -6.39 19.74 26.05
N HIS A 163 -6.42 19.55 27.37
CA HIS A 163 -7.11 20.42 28.34
C HIS A 163 -8.66 20.44 28.25
N GLY A 164 -9.29 19.55 27.44
CA GLY A 164 -10.73 19.58 27.19
C GLY A 164 -11.50 18.28 27.45
N ALA A 165 -12.82 18.43 27.67
CA ALA A 165 -13.84 17.36 27.64
C ALA A 165 -13.67 16.13 28.57
N THR A 166 -12.97 16.28 29.70
CA THR A 166 -12.69 15.21 30.67
C THR A 166 -13.93 14.45 31.14
N ARG A 167 -15.02 15.15 31.49
CA ARG A 167 -16.27 14.54 31.99
C ARG A 167 -16.92 13.63 30.94
N SER A 168 -16.86 14.03 29.68
CA SER A 168 -17.49 13.29 28.58
C SER A 168 -16.69 12.04 28.23
N VAL A 169 -15.36 12.09 28.30
CA VAL A 169 -14.50 10.90 28.14
C VAL A 169 -14.79 9.88 29.25
N ILE A 170 -14.97 10.33 30.49
CA ILE A 170 -15.31 9.44 31.61
C ILE A 170 -16.61 8.67 31.35
N LYS A 171 -17.64 9.29 30.76
CA LYS A 171 -18.89 8.58 30.40
C LYS A 171 -18.67 7.45 29.38
N MET A 172 -17.79 7.66 28.39
CA MET A 172 -17.45 6.60 27.44
C MET A 172 -16.67 5.48 28.12
N VAL A 173 -15.77 5.83 29.05
CA VAL A 173 -15.05 4.85 29.87
C VAL A 173 -16.02 4.03 30.74
N GLU A 174 -17.06 4.64 31.30
CA GLU A 174 -18.10 3.92 32.05
C GLU A 174 -18.81 2.87 31.20
N LEU A 175 -19.18 3.20 29.95
CA LEU A 175 -19.75 2.24 29.00
C LEU A 175 -18.75 1.10 28.69
N LEU A 176 -17.49 1.44 28.44
CA LEU A 176 -16.44 0.44 28.20
C LEU A 176 -16.26 -0.50 29.41
N LEU A 177 -16.32 0.02 30.64
CA LEU A 177 -16.22 -0.81 31.84
C LEU A 177 -17.42 -1.75 32.00
N LEU A 178 -18.62 -1.33 31.62
CA LEU A 178 -19.80 -2.20 31.59
C LEU A 178 -19.60 -3.37 30.62
N VAL A 179 -19.12 -3.07 29.40
CA VAL A 179 -18.78 -4.08 28.39
C VAL A 179 -17.74 -5.06 28.93
N LEU A 180 -16.62 -4.56 29.47
CA LEU A 180 -15.53 -5.40 29.98
C LEU A 180 -15.98 -6.29 31.16
N ARG A 181 -16.90 -5.83 31.99
CA ARG A 181 -17.46 -6.62 33.10
C ARG A 181 -18.41 -7.72 32.63
N ALA A 182 -19.15 -7.47 31.55
CA ALA A 182 -20.06 -8.44 30.97
C ALA A 182 -19.32 -9.53 30.16
N LEU A 183 -18.15 -9.19 29.57
CA LEU A 183 -17.35 -10.14 28.82
C LEU A 183 -16.51 -11.08 29.73
N PRO A 184 -16.41 -12.38 29.37
CA PRO A 184 -15.40 -13.29 29.92
C PRO A 184 -13.99 -12.73 29.73
N SER A 185 -13.08 -13.01 30.67
CA SER A 185 -11.70 -12.50 30.67
C SER A 185 -10.98 -12.71 29.33
N GLU A 186 -11.19 -13.87 28.72
CA GLU A 186 -10.51 -14.31 27.48
C GLU A 186 -11.04 -13.60 26.23
N LYS A 187 -12.23 -12.98 26.32
CA LYS A 187 -12.89 -12.25 25.24
C LYS A 187 -12.80 -10.74 25.38
N ARG A 188 -12.12 -10.23 26.42
CA ARG A 188 -12.00 -8.78 26.63
C ARG A 188 -11.05 -8.17 25.59
N PRO A 189 -11.47 -7.14 24.85
CA PRO A 189 -10.58 -6.46 23.92
C PRO A 189 -9.47 -5.73 24.67
N ARG A 190 -8.31 -5.61 24.03
CA ARG A 190 -7.24 -4.69 24.46
C ARG A 190 -7.65 -3.25 24.16
N VAL A 191 -7.18 -2.28 24.93
CA VAL A 191 -7.60 -0.88 24.78
C VAL A 191 -6.42 0.00 24.41
N LEU A 192 -6.56 0.75 23.31
CA LEU A 192 -5.69 1.86 22.95
C LEU A 192 -6.36 3.17 23.34
N TYR A 193 -5.82 3.84 24.36
CA TYR A 193 -6.24 5.19 24.71
C TYR A 193 -5.36 6.23 24.03
N CYS A 194 -5.99 7.09 23.23
CA CYS A 194 -5.30 8.14 22.46
C CYS A 194 -6.08 9.46 22.48
N GLY A 195 -6.67 9.80 23.63
CA GLY A 195 -7.36 11.06 23.90
C GLY A 195 -6.58 11.97 24.84
N ASN A 196 -7.29 12.91 25.48
CA ASN A 196 -6.74 13.89 26.43
C ASN A 196 -5.71 13.28 27.42
N ALA A 197 -4.46 13.74 27.35
CA ALA A 197 -3.35 13.18 28.12
C ALA A 197 -3.57 13.23 29.65
N ALA A 198 -4.32 14.20 30.16
CA ALA A 198 -4.64 14.32 31.59
C ALA A 198 -5.43 13.13 32.14
N LEU A 199 -6.11 12.37 31.27
CA LEU A 199 -6.87 11.17 31.66
C LEU A 199 -6.11 9.86 31.48
N ALA A 200 -4.97 9.86 30.79
CA ALA A 200 -4.26 8.63 30.42
C ALA A 200 -3.92 7.77 31.64
N LYS A 201 -3.34 8.37 32.69
CA LYS A 201 -2.98 7.66 33.93
C LYS A 201 -4.22 7.06 34.62
N LYS A 202 -5.30 7.83 34.72
CA LYS A 202 -6.56 7.37 35.34
C LYS A 202 -7.19 6.22 34.56
N ILE A 203 -7.17 6.28 33.23
CA ILE A 203 -7.70 5.23 32.36
C ILE A 203 -6.85 3.96 32.50
N GLN A 204 -5.53 4.08 32.50
CA GLN A 204 -4.62 2.95 32.77
C GLN A 204 -4.96 2.26 34.11
N GLU A 205 -5.14 3.04 35.18
CA GLU A 205 -5.44 2.50 36.52
C GLU A 205 -6.82 1.84 36.62
N VAL A 206 -7.83 2.40 35.93
CA VAL A 206 -9.23 1.94 36.05
C VAL A 206 -9.53 0.80 35.08
N VAL A 207 -9.19 0.96 33.80
CA VAL A 207 -9.45 -0.01 32.74
C VAL A 207 -8.43 -1.15 32.78
N GLY A 208 -7.18 -0.86 33.18
CA GLY A 208 -6.11 -1.86 33.34
C GLY A 208 -6.40 -2.96 34.36
N LYS A 209 -7.41 -2.79 35.22
CA LYS A 209 -7.89 -3.85 36.12
C LYS A 209 -8.64 -4.97 35.39
N TYR A 210 -9.08 -4.73 34.16
CA TYR A 210 -9.93 -5.64 33.41
C TYR A 210 -9.29 -6.19 32.14
N THR A 211 -8.42 -5.41 31.49
CA THR A 211 -7.77 -5.75 30.21
C THR A 211 -6.45 -5.00 30.03
N GLU A 212 -5.64 -5.38 29.04
CA GLU A 212 -4.43 -4.65 28.66
C GLU A 212 -4.79 -3.27 28.11
N VAL A 213 -4.13 -2.23 28.64
CA VAL A 213 -4.29 -0.85 28.16
C VAL A 213 -2.94 -0.30 27.73
N GLN A 214 -2.90 0.22 26.51
CA GLN A 214 -1.81 0.99 25.97
C GLN A 214 -2.27 2.44 25.81
N THR A 215 -1.38 3.39 26.07
CA THR A 215 -1.65 4.82 25.89
C THR A 215 -0.77 5.38 24.79
N ALA A 216 -1.30 6.35 24.04
CA ALA A 216 -0.57 7.09 23.04
C ALA A 216 -0.89 8.59 23.15
N PRO A 217 -0.04 9.47 22.60
CA PRO A 217 -0.38 10.87 22.40
C PRO A 217 -1.74 11.03 21.72
N ASN A 218 -2.41 12.12 22.05
CA ASN A 218 -3.75 12.40 21.59
C ASN A 218 -3.80 12.54 20.07
N ILE A 219 -4.69 11.81 19.41
CA ILE A 219 -4.85 11.90 17.95
C ILE A 219 -5.45 13.22 17.49
N ARG A 220 -6.06 13.97 18.42
CA ARG A 220 -6.66 15.26 18.18
C ARG A 220 -6.27 16.27 19.27
N PRO A 221 -4.99 16.69 19.35
CA PRO A 221 -4.52 17.58 20.41
C PRO A 221 -5.28 18.91 20.45
N GLY A 222 -5.67 19.42 19.29
CA GLY A 222 -6.54 20.58 19.11
C GLY A 222 -7.66 20.29 18.12
N ILE A 223 -8.71 21.12 18.09
CA ILE A 223 -9.88 20.88 17.22
C ILE A 223 -9.46 20.77 15.75
N ASP A 224 -8.52 21.59 15.29
CA ASP A 224 -8.05 21.64 13.90
C ASP A 224 -6.71 20.91 13.68
N VAL A 225 -6.19 20.24 14.70
CA VAL A 225 -4.89 19.55 14.66
C VAL A 225 -5.12 18.06 14.82
N GLU A 226 -4.83 17.31 13.76
CA GLU A 226 -4.84 15.84 13.75
C GLU A 226 -3.41 15.31 13.68
N ASP A 227 -3.06 14.40 14.58
CA ASP A 227 -1.78 13.70 14.58
C ASP A 227 -1.96 12.21 14.90
N LEU A 228 -2.03 11.39 13.86
CA LEU A 228 -2.28 9.95 14.01
C LEU A 228 -1.00 9.14 14.25
N ALA A 229 0.18 9.69 13.94
CA ALA A 229 1.41 8.89 13.83
C ALA A 229 1.82 8.20 15.14
N PRO A 230 1.79 8.86 16.32
CA PRO A 230 2.14 8.20 17.57
C PRO A 230 1.17 7.08 17.95
N ALA A 231 -0.13 7.29 17.73
CA ALA A 231 -1.14 6.28 18.03
C ALA A 231 -1.09 5.10 17.04
N ALA A 232 -0.74 5.36 15.77
CA ALA A 232 -0.52 4.32 14.76
C ALA A 232 0.63 3.39 15.16
N GLU A 233 1.76 3.94 15.64
CA GLU A 233 2.88 3.13 16.11
C GLU A 233 2.47 2.20 17.26
N THR A 234 1.72 2.72 18.25
CA THR A 234 1.21 1.90 19.36
C THR A 234 0.22 0.85 18.89
N LEU A 235 -0.70 1.19 17.98
CA LEU A 235 -1.66 0.25 17.39
C LEU A 235 -0.94 -0.88 16.64
N ASN A 236 0.11 -0.57 15.88
CA ASN A 236 0.90 -1.58 15.17
C ASN A 236 1.53 -2.58 16.14
N ARG A 237 2.14 -2.10 17.23
CA ARG A 237 2.70 -2.98 18.28
C ARG A 237 1.64 -3.88 18.91
N MET A 238 0.45 -3.34 19.19
CA MET A 238 -0.66 -4.14 19.73
C MET A 238 -1.07 -5.25 18.77
N ILE A 239 -1.16 -4.95 17.47
CA ILE A 239 -1.50 -5.95 16.45
C ILE A 239 -0.41 -7.01 16.33
N ILE A 240 0.86 -6.63 16.34
CA ILE A 240 1.98 -7.59 16.31
C ILE A 240 1.96 -8.50 17.54
N SER A 241 1.68 -7.95 18.73
CA SER A 241 1.51 -8.75 19.94
C SER A 241 0.33 -9.74 19.83
N LEU A 242 -0.78 -9.35 19.19
CA LEU A 242 -1.87 -10.29 18.85
C LEU A 242 -1.40 -11.37 17.87
N ARG A 243 -0.52 -11.06 16.93
CA ARG A 243 0.05 -12.03 15.99
C ARG A 243 0.97 -13.02 16.66
N GLY A 244 1.82 -12.60 17.59
CA GLY A 244 2.69 -13.51 18.35
C GLY A 244 1.91 -14.59 19.13
N GLN A 245 0.67 -14.29 19.53
CA GLN A 245 -0.23 -15.27 20.15
C GLN A 245 -0.89 -16.23 19.15
N GLN A 246 -0.91 -15.89 17.87
CA GLN A 246 -1.59 -16.63 16.79
C GLN A 246 -0.64 -17.51 15.97
N MET A 247 0.65 -17.17 15.93
CA MET A 247 1.65 -17.87 15.12
C MET A 247 2.96 -18.03 15.89
N SER A 248 3.50 -19.26 15.88
CA SER A 248 4.81 -19.57 16.44
C SER A 248 5.94 -18.96 15.59
N GLY A 249 7.12 -18.83 16.17
CA GLY A 249 8.33 -18.37 15.48
C GLY A 249 8.52 -16.85 15.40
N LEU A 250 7.44 -16.05 15.57
CA LEU A 250 7.53 -14.59 15.50
C LEU A 250 8.38 -14.01 16.65
N ASP A 251 8.20 -14.51 17.87
CA ASP A 251 8.95 -14.06 19.06
C ASP A 251 10.46 -14.29 18.91
N LEU A 252 10.87 -15.39 18.27
CA LEU A 252 12.28 -15.68 18.01
C LEU A 252 12.88 -14.68 17.04
N LEU A 253 12.14 -14.31 15.99
CA LEU A 253 12.56 -13.29 15.04
C LEU A 253 12.65 -11.91 15.68
N GLU A 254 11.71 -11.57 16.56
CA GLU A 254 11.72 -10.30 17.29
C GLU A 254 12.97 -10.17 18.19
N GLN A 255 13.41 -11.25 18.83
CA GLN A 255 14.61 -11.26 19.69
C GLN A 255 15.92 -10.98 18.94
N ILE A 256 16.03 -11.40 17.67
CA ILE A 256 17.24 -11.24 16.85
C ILE A 256 17.16 -10.09 15.85
N SER A 257 16.02 -9.40 15.77
CA SER A 257 15.81 -8.26 14.88
C SER A 257 16.47 -6.99 15.44
N ALA A 258 17.13 -6.22 14.59
CA ALA A 258 17.78 -4.96 14.94
C ALA A 258 16.78 -3.82 15.23
N ALA A 259 15.52 -4.00 14.85
CA ALA A 259 14.41 -3.10 15.12
C ALA A 259 13.14 -3.89 15.47
N PRO A 260 12.17 -3.29 16.19
CA PRO A 260 10.88 -3.94 16.41
C PRO A 260 10.27 -4.41 15.09
N VAL A 261 9.66 -5.60 15.12
CA VAL A 261 8.85 -6.07 13.99
C VAL A 261 7.83 -4.98 13.66
N THR A 262 7.56 -4.73 12.39
CA THR A 262 6.60 -3.72 11.97
C THR A 262 5.61 -4.28 10.95
N LEU A 263 4.42 -3.71 10.90
CA LEU A 263 3.45 -4.07 9.87
C LEU A 263 3.90 -3.54 8.50
N SER A 264 3.79 -4.36 7.43
CA SER A 264 4.34 -4.02 6.11
C SER A 264 3.72 -2.73 5.56
N ALA A 265 2.41 -2.51 5.74
CA ALA A 265 1.73 -1.27 5.37
C ALA A 265 2.28 -0.03 6.09
N HIS A 266 2.55 -0.14 7.39
CA HIS A 266 3.11 0.96 8.17
C HIS A 266 4.54 1.28 7.74
N ALA A 267 5.35 0.25 7.50
CA ALA A 267 6.70 0.41 6.97
C ALA A 267 6.68 1.12 5.60
N MET A 268 5.86 0.64 4.66
CA MET A 268 5.66 1.32 3.36
C MET A 268 5.24 2.78 3.55
N GLY A 269 4.31 3.06 4.47
CA GLY A 269 3.90 4.43 4.80
C GLY A 269 5.07 5.33 5.24
N ARG A 270 6.02 4.81 6.04
CA ARG A 270 7.23 5.55 6.44
C ARG A 270 8.08 5.90 5.23
N LEU A 271 8.32 4.95 4.32
CA LEU A 271 9.08 5.19 3.08
C LEU A 271 8.41 6.26 2.22
N ILE A 272 7.10 6.15 1.98
CA ILE A 272 6.37 7.11 1.15
C ILE A 272 6.36 8.52 1.77
N ARG A 273 6.19 8.61 3.10
CA ARG A 273 6.30 9.90 3.81
C ARG A 273 7.68 10.50 3.61
N PHE A 274 8.73 9.72 3.81
CA PHE A 274 10.11 10.15 3.60
C PHE A 274 10.35 10.63 2.17
N LEU A 275 9.89 9.88 1.17
CA LEU A 275 9.99 10.27 -0.23
C LEU A 275 9.27 11.58 -0.53
N SER A 276 8.12 11.82 0.10
CA SER A 276 7.39 13.09 -0.09
C SER A 276 8.14 14.33 0.42
N GLU A 277 9.14 14.17 1.28
CA GLU A 277 10.02 15.24 1.75
C GLU A 277 11.20 15.47 0.78
N LEU A 278 11.57 14.46 -0.01
CA LEU A 278 12.65 14.51 -1.00
C LEU A 278 12.17 15.02 -2.38
N TYR A 279 10.98 14.60 -2.80
CA TYR A 279 10.36 14.96 -4.07
C TYR A 279 9.60 16.30 -3.99
N ASP A 280 8.98 16.71 -5.10
CA ASP A 280 8.20 17.95 -5.17
C ASP A 280 7.02 17.93 -4.18
N ALA A 281 7.14 18.75 -3.13
CA ALA A 281 6.14 18.88 -2.07
C ALA A 281 4.73 19.28 -2.56
N SER A 282 4.62 19.87 -3.77
CA SER A 282 3.33 20.28 -4.36
C SER A 282 2.53 19.13 -4.97
N LYS A 283 3.21 18.04 -5.36
CA LYS A 283 2.59 16.84 -5.96
C LYS A 283 2.45 15.69 -4.96
N GLY A 284 3.48 15.47 -4.14
CA GLY A 284 3.55 14.32 -3.24
C GLY A 284 3.75 12.99 -3.97
N VAL A 285 3.90 11.92 -3.20
CA VAL A 285 4.25 10.57 -3.65
C VAL A 285 3.14 9.60 -3.25
N LEU A 286 2.79 8.69 -4.15
CA LEU A 286 1.82 7.62 -3.87
C LEU A 286 2.51 6.26 -3.93
N GLY A 287 2.37 5.48 -2.86
CA GLY A 287 2.68 4.06 -2.83
C GLY A 287 1.41 3.23 -2.85
N VAL A 288 1.39 2.20 -3.69
CA VAL A 288 0.29 1.26 -3.85
C VAL A 288 0.84 -0.15 -3.69
N ASP A 289 0.27 -0.96 -2.81
CA ASP A 289 0.58 -2.39 -2.72
C ASP A 289 -0.70 -3.21 -2.83
N LEU A 290 -0.83 -3.98 -3.91
CA LEU A 290 -1.95 -4.90 -4.13
C LEU A 290 -1.53 -6.31 -3.72
N GLY A 291 -1.74 -6.64 -2.45
CA GLY A 291 -1.47 -7.95 -1.88
C GLY A 291 -2.63 -8.94 -2.08
N ALA A 292 -2.40 -10.19 -1.67
CA ALA A 292 -3.40 -11.26 -1.79
C ALA A 292 -4.59 -11.08 -0.83
N SER A 293 -4.36 -10.51 0.35
CA SER A 293 -5.40 -10.35 1.39
C SER A 293 -5.91 -8.92 1.53
N SER A 294 -5.12 -7.93 1.14
CA SER A 294 -5.43 -6.51 1.31
C SER A 294 -4.71 -5.65 0.28
N THR A 295 -5.21 -4.43 0.12
CA THR A 295 -4.59 -3.37 -0.69
C THR A 295 -4.18 -2.24 0.21
N THR A 296 -2.96 -1.75 0.08
CA THR A 296 -2.48 -0.59 0.84
C THR A 296 -2.28 0.60 -0.10
N LEU A 297 -2.82 1.75 0.27
CA LEU A 297 -2.52 3.04 -0.35
C LEU A 297 -1.86 3.95 0.68
N ALA A 298 -0.68 4.48 0.35
CA ALA A 298 0.04 5.45 1.15
C ALA A 298 0.28 6.69 0.30
N ALA A 299 -0.27 7.85 0.67
CA ALA A 299 0.01 9.12 0.02
C ALA A 299 0.81 10.02 0.96
N GLY A 300 2.01 10.41 0.55
CA GLY A 300 2.85 11.37 1.23
C GLY A 300 2.77 12.73 0.54
N VAL A 301 2.31 13.77 1.24
CA VAL A 301 2.19 15.14 0.69
C VAL A 301 2.78 16.13 1.67
N GLY A 302 3.88 16.80 1.28
CA GLY A 302 4.56 17.78 2.13
C GLY A 302 4.95 17.21 3.51
N GLY A 303 5.45 15.96 3.55
CA GLY A 303 5.83 15.26 4.78
C GLY A 303 4.65 14.70 5.60
N LYS A 304 3.39 14.92 5.19
CA LYS A 304 2.21 14.32 5.82
C LYS A 304 1.83 13.01 5.15
N LEU A 305 1.56 11.98 5.96
CA LEU A 305 1.18 10.66 5.49
C LEU A 305 -0.34 10.44 5.62
N HIS A 306 -0.97 10.03 4.53
CA HIS A 306 -2.31 9.48 4.49
C HIS A 306 -2.21 7.99 4.13
N LEU A 307 -2.36 7.12 5.13
CA LEU A 307 -2.23 5.67 4.97
C LEU A 307 -3.60 5.00 5.11
N ASN A 308 -3.96 4.16 4.14
CA ASN A 308 -5.13 3.30 4.21
C ASN A 308 -4.80 1.87 3.81
N VAL A 309 -5.24 0.92 4.64
CA VAL A 309 -5.18 -0.51 4.39
C VAL A 309 -6.60 -1.02 4.20
N PHE A 310 -6.91 -1.50 3.00
CA PHE A 310 -8.20 -2.06 2.64
C PHE A 310 -8.16 -3.57 2.82
N HIS A 311 -8.60 -4.05 3.97
CA HIS A 311 -8.80 -5.46 4.26
C HIS A 311 -10.31 -5.75 4.37
N PRO A 312 -10.82 -6.88 3.87
CA PRO A 312 -10.13 -7.88 3.05
C PRO A 312 -10.30 -7.51 1.56
N LEU A 313 -9.60 -6.50 1.04
CA LEU A 313 -9.68 -6.14 -0.38
C LEU A 313 -8.35 -6.44 -1.05
N GLY A 314 -8.18 -7.66 -1.57
CA GLY A 314 -6.91 -8.10 -2.16
C GLY A 314 -7.09 -9.09 -3.32
N LEU A 315 -6.02 -9.38 -4.05
CA LEU A 315 -6.03 -10.27 -5.20
C LEU A 315 -5.62 -11.70 -4.81
N GLY A 316 -6.50 -12.40 -4.10
CA GLY A 316 -6.24 -13.71 -3.50
C GLY A 316 -7.30 -14.06 -2.46
N ALA A 317 -6.89 -14.38 -1.23
CA ALA A 317 -7.82 -14.63 -0.12
C ALA A 317 -8.75 -13.43 0.16
N GLY A 318 -8.27 -12.20 -0.08
CA GLY A 318 -9.06 -10.98 0.05
C GLY A 318 -9.99 -10.70 -1.14
N MET A 319 -10.07 -11.58 -2.14
CA MET A 319 -10.94 -11.35 -3.29
C MET A 319 -12.42 -11.40 -2.90
N GLU A 320 -12.78 -12.19 -1.88
CA GLU A 320 -14.15 -12.27 -1.38
C GLU A 320 -14.70 -10.89 -0.97
N GLY A 321 -13.86 -10.02 -0.40
CA GLY A 321 -14.26 -8.67 -0.05
C GLY A 321 -14.66 -7.85 -1.28
N LEU A 322 -13.97 -8.01 -2.41
CA LEU A 322 -14.36 -7.39 -3.68
C LEU A 322 -15.69 -7.95 -4.17
N LEU A 323 -15.79 -9.28 -4.29
CA LEU A 323 -16.93 -9.96 -4.93
C LEU A 323 -18.26 -9.68 -4.23
N LYS A 324 -18.25 -9.43 -2.91
CA LYS A 324 -19.44 -9.03 -2.14
C LYS A 324 -19.94 -7.60 -2.43
N GLN A 325 -19.14 -6.78 -3.10
CA GLN A 325 -19.40 -5.34 -3.26
C GLN A 325 -19.62 -4.91 -4.72
N ILE A 326 -19.36 -5.79 -5.68
CA ILE A 326 -19.46 -5.49 -7.10
C ILE A 326 -20.44 -6.41 -7.79
N ARG A 327 -20.90 -6.02 -8.97
CA ARG A 327 -21.63 -6.90 -9.88
C ARG A 327 -20.63 -7.51 -10.87
N PRO A 328 -20.89 -8.72 -11.41
CA PRO A 328 -20.01 -9.32 -12.42
C PRO A 328 -19.78 -8.41 -13.64
N ALA A 329 -20.79 -7.63 -14.04
CA ALA A 329 -20.68 -6.63 -15.09
C ALA A 329 -19.60 -5.55 -14.85
N ASP A 330 -19.26 -5.28 -13.59
CA ASP A 330 -18.20 -4.33 -13.22
C ASP A 330 -16.80 -4.91 -13.51
N LEU A 331 -16.67 -6.23 -13.66
CA LEU A 331 -15.46 -6.93 -14.10
C LEU A 331 -15.44 -7.14 -15.61
N THR A 332 -16.52 -7.70 -16.18
CA THR A 332 -16.58 -8.03 -17.62
C THR A 332 -16.46 -6.82 -18.52
N ARG A 333 -16.74 -5.61 -18.00
CA ARG A 333 -16.48 -4.36 -18.71
C ARG A 333 -15.01 -4.12 -19.08
N TRP A 334 -14.07 -4.76 -18.38
CA TRP A 334 -12.63 -4.64 -18.62
C TRP A 334 -12.06 -5.74 -19.51
N LEU A 335 -12.87 -6.72 -19.89
CA LEU A 335 -12.39 -7.87 -20.66
C LEU A 335 -12.41 -7.54 -22.16
N PRO A 336 -11.28 -7.72 -22.87
CA PRO A 336 -11.21 -7.51 -24.31
C PRO A 336 -11.84 -8.64 -25.13
N MET A 337 -12.23 -9.74 -24.49
CA MET A 337 -12.82 -10.93 -25.10
C MET A 337 -14.25 -11.20 -24.62
N ASP A 338 -14.94 -12.10 -25.30
CA ASP A 338 -16.28 -12.56 -24.91
C ASP A 338 -16.16 -13.74 -23.95
N ILE A 339 -16.46 -13.51 -22.67
CA ILE A 339 -16.43 -14.51 -21.60
C ILE A 339 -17.70 -14.34 -20.78
N SER A 340 -18.32 -15.45 -20.36
CA SER A 340 -19.51 -15.41 -19.52
C SER A 340 -19.19 -14.85 -18.13
N GLU A 341 -20.18 -14.20 -17.50
CA GLU A 341 -20.03 -13.76 -16.12
C GLU A 341 -19.76 -14.94 -15.17
N GLU A 342 -20.34 -16.11 -15.45
CA GLU A 342 -20.12 -17.35 -14.70
C GLU A 342 -18.65 -17.78 -14.70
N GLU A 343 -18.00 -17.85 -15.87
CA GLU A 343 -16.59 -18.26 -15.99
C GLU A 343 -15.65 -17.28 -15.27
N VAL A 344 -15.96 -15.98 -15.34
CA VAL A 344 -15.21 -14.94 -14.60
C VAL A 344 -15.36 -15.14 -13.10
N MET A 345 -16.58 -15.37 -12.61
CA MET A 345 -16.84 -15.55 -11.19
C MET A 345 -16.23 -16.85 -10.66
N ASP A 346 -16.32 -17.95 -11.40
CA ASP A 346 -15.71 -19.23 -11.04
C ASP A 346 -14.19 -19.11 -10.91
N THR A 347 -13.54 -18.44 -11.87
CA THR A 347 -12.09 -18.17 -11.82
C THR A 347 -11.70 -17.38 -10.56
N LEU A 348 -12.47 -16.32 -10.24
CA LEU A 348 -12.17 -15.45 -9.10
C LEU A 348 -12.48 -16.12 -7.75
N TRP A 349 -13.53 -16.94 -7.65
CA TRP A 349 -13.80 -17.74 -6.46
C TRP A 349 -12.75 -18.85 -6.27
N GLN A 350 -12.28 -19.48 -7.35
CA GLN A 350 -11.17 -20.44 -7.23
C GLN A 350 -9.89 -19.77 -6.71
N LYS A 351 -9.63 -18.52 -7.11
CA LYS A 351 -8.50 -17.73 -6.61
C LYS A 351 -8.58 -17.43 -5.10
N THR A 352 -9.78 -17.35 -4.50
CA THR A 352 -9.91 -17.16 -3.04
C THR A 352 -9.47 -18.42 -2.28
N LEU A 353 -9.73 -19.60 -2.84
CA LEU A 353 -9.35 -20.90 -2.28
C LEU A 353 -7.86 -21.20 -2.48
N TYR A 354 -7.28 -20.74 -3.59
CA TYR A 354 -5.86 -20.94 -3.93
C TYR A 354 -5.16 -19.60 -4.22
N PRO A 355 -4.90 -18.76 -3.21
CA PRO A 355 -4.34 -17.41 -3.41
C PRO A 355 -2.96 -17.39 -4.09
N ALA A 356 -2.20 -18.47 -3.97
CA ALA A 356 -0.87 -18.63 -4.59
C ALA A 356 -0.92 -19.01 -6.08
N MET A 357 -2.09 -19.34 -6.63
CA MET A 357 -2.24 -19.70 -8.03
C MET A 357 -1.80 -18.54 -8.93
N LEU A 358 -1.06 -18.82 -9.99
CA LEU A 358 -0.71 -17.82 -11.01
C LEU A 358 -1.61 -18.00 -12.25
N PRO A 359 -1.93 -16.92 -12.98
CA PRO A 359 -2.69 -17.03 -14.21
C PRO A 359 -1.89 -17.81 -15.27
N LEU A 360 -2.49 -18.88 -15.80
CA LEU A 360 -1.86 -19.78 -16.78
C LEU A 360 -2.09 -19.38 -18.23
N THR A 361 -3.09 -18.52 -18.51
CA THR A 361 -3.48 -18.13 -19.86
C THR A 361 -3.69 -16.62 -19.94
N GLY A 362 -3.69 -16.07 -21.17
CA GLY A 362 -4.03 -14.66 -21.38
C GLY A 362 -5.44 -14.31 -20.88
N THR A 363 -6.37 -15.27 -20.95
CA THR A 363 -7.74 -15.15 -20.43
C THR A 363 -7.75 -15.00 -18.92
N THR A 364 -7.09 -15.91 -18.18
CA THR A 364 -7.06 -15.84 -16.71
C THR A 364 -6.30 -14.62 -16.22
N LEU A 365 -5.22 -14.22 -16.91
CA LEU A 365 -4.54 -12.96 -16.63
C LEU A 365 -5.44 -11.73 -16.86
N ALA A 366 -6.23 -11.71 -17.93
CA ALA A 366 -7.17 -10.62 -18.19
C ALA A 366 -8.24 -10.50 -17.10
N ILE A 367 -8.73 -11.64 -16.58
CA ILE A 367 -9.66 -11.70 -15.44
C ILE A 367 -9.02 -11.15 -14.16
N GLU A 368 -7.80 -11.59 -13.83
CA GLU A 368 -7.09 -11.08 -12.64
C GLU A 368 -6.78 -9.58 -12.75
N LEU A 369 -6.40 -9.10 -13.94
CA LEU A 369 -6.19 -7.67 -14.18
C LEU A 369 -7.50 -6.87 -14.15
N ALA A 370 -8.64 -7.44 -14.56
CA ALA A 370 -9.95 -6.80 -14.40
C ALA A 370 -10.30 -6.63 -12.91
N ALA A 371 -10.06 -7.65 -12.09
CA ALA A 371 -10.24 -7.57 -10.65
C ALA A 371 -9.27 -6.55 -10.00
N ALA A 372 -8.00 -6.54 -10.41
CA ALA A 372 -7.02 -5.55 -9.93
C ALA A 372 -7.47 -4.11 -10.20
N ARG A 373 -8.00 -3.82 -11.41
CA ARG A 373 -8.56 -2.50 -11.75
C ARG A 373 -9.71 -2.10 -10.83
N GLU A 374 -10.65 -3.01 -10.57
CA GLU A 374 -11.78 -2.72 -9.68
C GLU A 374 -11.36 -2.52 -8.23
N ILE A 375 -10.42 -3.33 -7.74
CA ILE A 375 -9.85 -3.17 -6.39
C ILE A 375 -9.21 -1.79 -6.24
N LEU A 376 -8.32 -1.42 -7.18
CA LEU A 376 -7.65 -0.12 -7.15
C LEU A 376 -8.64 1.04 -7.26
N ARG A 377 -9.67 0.90 -8.11
CA ARG A 377 -10.73 1.91 -8.25
C ARG A 377 -11.50 2.12 -6.95
N LEU A 378 -11.90 1.04 -6.28
CA LEU A 378 -12.60 1.10 -5.00
C LEU A 378 -11.70 1.67 -3.88
N ALA A 379 -10.45 1.20 -3.80
CA ALA A 379 -9.47 1.68 -2.83
C ALA A 379 -9.21 3.19 -2.99
N THR A 380 -8.99 3.64 -4.23
CA THR A 380 -8.75 5.05 -4.54
C THR A 380 -9.98 5.90 -4.22
N ALA A 381 -11.18 5.47 -4.60
CA ALA A 381 -12.41 6.20 -4.30
C ALA A 381 -12.61 6.40 -2.79
N ARG A 382 -12.38 5.34 -1.99
CA ARG A 382 -12.48 5.41 -0.53
C ARG A 382 -11.41 6.28 0.12
N MET A 383 -10.20 6.27 -0.43
CA MET A 383 -9.12 7.13 0.05
C MET A 383 -9.46 8.61 -0.18
N ILE A 384 -10.00 8.96 -1.35
CA ILE A 384 -10.43 10.33 -1.66
C ILE A 384 -11.66 10.73 -0.83
N GLU A 385 -12.61 9.83 -0.60
CA GLU A 385 -13.75 10.08 0.30
C GLU A 385 -13.27 10.40 1.73
N ARG A 386 -12.29 9.64 2.24
CA ARG A 386 -11.70 9.86 3.57
C ARG A 386 -10.80 11.08 3.66
N TYR A 387 -10.15 11.45 2.55
CA TYR A 387 -9.24 12.60 2.48
C TYR A 387 -9.55 13.46 1.25
N PRO A 388 -10.63 14.28 1.28
CA PRO A 388 -11.08 15.06 0.12
C PRO A 388 -10.09 16.12 -0.37
N THR A 389 -9.10 16.47 0.44
CA THR A 389 -8.02 17.41 0.08
C THR A 389 -6.95 16.78 -0.80
N LEU A 390 -6.87 15.43 -0.84
CA LEU A 390 -6.01 14.73 -1.78
C LEU A 390 -6.55 14.91 -3.19
N ASN A 391 -5.63 15.10 -4.12
CA ASN A 391 -5.90 15.07 -5.55
C ASN A 391 -5.03 13.97 -6.15
N LEU A 392 -5.44 13.42 -7.29
CA LEU A 392 -4.76 12.27 -7.90
C LEU A 392 -3.51 12.67 -8.73
N SER A 393 -2.87 13.81 -8.39
CA SER A 393 -1.70 14.35 -9.08
C SER A 393 -0.41 14.07 -8.32
N PHE A 394 -0.05 12.79 -8.17
CA PHE A 394 1.18 12.35 -7.50
C PHE A 394 2.36 12.22 -8.47
N GLU A 395 3.59 12.44 -7.99
CA GLU A 395 4.83 12.22 -8.71
C GLU A 395 5.97 11.88 -7.71
N PRO A 396 6.55 10.68 -7.76
CA PRO A 396 6.16 9.51 -8.56
C PRO A 396 5.04 8.66 -7.92
N ILE A 397 4.61 7.62 -8.64
CA ILE A 397 3.75 6.54 -8.14
C ILE A 397 4.53 5.22 -8.11
N PHE A 398 4.63 4.61 -6.93
CA PHE A 398 5.21 3.28 -6.73
C PHE A 398 4.11 2.23 -6.60
N ALA A 399 4.28 1.09 -7.26
CA ALA A 399 3.32 -0.01 -7.27
C ALA A 399 3.99 -1.34 -6.93
N GLY A 400 3.48 -2.02 -5.91
CA GLY A 400 3.82 -3.38 -5.50
C GLY A 400 2.63 -4.33 -5.67
N GLY A 401 2.93 -5.63 -5.63
CA GLY A 401 1.94 -6.70 -5.74
C GLY A 401 2.28 -7.68 -6.87
N ALA A 402 2.00 -8.96 -6.63
CA ALA A 402 2.41 -10.05 -7.54
C ALA A 402 1.81 -9.92 -8.95
N VAL A 403 0.59 -9.37 -9.07
CA VAL A 403 -0.06 -9.17 -10.37
C VAL A 403 0.71 -8.21 -11.28
N PHE A 404 1.36 -7.19 -10.71
CA PHE A 404 2.16 -6.22 -11.47
C PHE A 404 3.59 -6.71 -11.66
N ALA A 405 4.17 -7.32 -10.62
CA ALA A 405 5.58 -7.70 -10.58
C ALA A 405 5.90 -9.01 -11.31
N GLN A 406 4.97 -9.97 -11.35
CA GLN A 406 5.26 -11.36 -11.75
C GLN A 406 4.38 -11.89 -12.88
N ALA A 407 3.14 -11.40 -13.00
CA ALA A 407 2.17 -11.94 -13.94
C ALA A 407 2.04 -11.08 -15.22
N ALA A 408 1.81 -9.79 -15.06
CA ALA A 408 1.60 -8.88 -16.18
C ALA A 408 2.91 -8.49 -16.87
N SER A 409 2.84 -8.23 -18.17
CA SER A 409 3.92 -7.46 -18.81
C SER A 409 3.96 -6.03 -18.27
N PRO A 410 5.10 -5.32 -18.34
CA PRO A 410 5.21 -3.93 -17.86
C PRO A 410 4.14 -3.00 -18.43
N ALA A 411 3.76 -3.15 -19.70
CA ALA A 411 2.72 -2.36 -20.34
C ALA A 411 1.31 -2.69 -19.79
N GLN A 412 1.02 -3.97 -19.55
CA GLN A 412 -0.25 -4.40 -18.96
C GLN A 412 -0.38 -3.92 -17.51
N ALA A 413 0.71 -3.98 -16.74
CA ALA A 413 0.77 -3.44 -15.39
C ALA A 413 0.53 -1.93 -15.36
N LEU A 414 1.23 -1.16 -16.22
CA LEU A 414 1.03 0.28 -16.34
C LEU A 414 -0.42 0.62 -16.72
N LEU A 415 -0.99 -0.09 -17.69
CA LEU A 415 -2.36 0.12 -18.13
C LEU A 415 -3.36 -0.16 -17.00
N ALA A 416 -3.19 -1.27 -16.26
CA ALA A 416 -4.05 -1.60 -15.13
C ALA A 416 -3.95 -0.57 -13.98
N LEU A 417 -2.75 -0.06 -13.69
CA LEU A 417 -2.55 1.02 -12.72
C LEU A 417 -3.23 2.32 -13.16
N LEU A 418 -3.12 2.70 -14.43
CA LEU A 418 -3.80 3.88 -14.98
C LEU A 418 -5.31 3.75 -14.93
N ASP A 419 -5.84 2.55 -15.22
CA ASP A 419 -7.27 2.25 -15.23
C ASP A 419 -7.86 2.27 -13.81
N GLY A 420 -7.13 1.72 -12.84
CA GLY A 420 -7.57 1.60 -11.45
C GLY A 420 -7.39 2.89 -10.63
N LEU A 421 -6.21 3.52 -10.72
CA LEU A 421 -5.87 4.71 -9.94
C LEU A 421 -6.36 6.01 -10.57
N GLN A 422 -6.47 6.05 -11.90
CA GLN A 422 -6.90 7.22 -12.66
C GLN A 422 -6.16 8.52 -12.30
N PRO A 423 -4.81 8.53 -12.28
CA PRO A 423 -4.06 9.72 -11.93
C PRO A 423 -4.23 10.82 -12.98
N VAL A 424 -3.93 12.05 -12.57
CA VAL A 424 -3.94 13.25 -13.42
C VAL A 424 -2.56 13.92 -13.38
N GLY A 425 -2.23 14.68 -14.42
CA GLY A 425 -0.94 15.36 -14.50
C GLY A 425 0.19 14.49 -15.06
N VAL A 426 1.42 14.94 -14.85
CA VAL A 426 2.64 14.23 -15.25
C VAL A 426 3.11 13.35 -14.09
N THR A 427 3.23 12.05 -14.29
CA THR A 427 3.68 11.14 -13.23
C THR A 427 4.61 10.07 -13.76
N THR A 428 5.64 9.70 -13.01
CA THR A 428 6.49 8.54 -13.30
C THR A 428 6.03 7.34 -12.49
N PHE A 429 5.88 6.20 -13.15
CA PHE A 429 5.49 4.95 -12.48
C PHE A 429 6.69 4.03 -12.25
N PHE A 430 6.73 3.45 -11.05
CA PHE A 430 7.71 2.44 -10.67
C PHE A 430 7.01 1.16 -10.19
N ILE A 431 7.51 0.00 -10.59
CA ILE A 431 7.14 -1.28 -9.99
C ILE A 431 8.18 -1.65 -8.93
N ASP A 432 7.69 -2.18 -7.81
CA ASP A 432 8.46 -2.88 -6.80
C ASP A 432 8.35 -4.39 -7.00
N PRO A 433 9.29 -5.02 -7.73
CA PRO A 433 9.21 -6.44 -8.02
C PRO A 433 9.57 -7.35 -6.83
N TYR A 434 10.28 -6.81 -5.83
CA TYR A 434 10.87 -7.60 -4.74
C TYR A 434 10.23 -7.34 -3.37
N GLY A 435 9.34 -6.35 -3.25
CA GLY A 435 8.75 -5.95 -1.96
C GLY A 435 9.67 -5.04 -1.15
N LEU A 436 10.47 -4.21 -1.84
CA LEU A 436 11.40 -3.25 -1.26
C LEU A 436 10.70 -2.13 -0.48
N MET A 437 9.47 -1.74 -0.84
CA MET A 437 8.80 -0.61 -0.19
C MET A 437 8.62 -0.81 1.32
N SER A 438 8.16 -2.00 1.73
CA SER A 438 8.03 -2.34 3.16
C SER A 438 9.41 -2.56 3.80
N ALA A 439 10.32 -3.26 3.12
CA ALA A 439 11.68 -3.51 3.61
C ALA A 439 12.43 -2.21 3.93
N LEU A 440 12.54 -1.31 2.96
CA LEU A 440 13.23 -0.03 3.11
C LEU A 440 12.56 0.86 4.17
N GLY A 441 11.22 0.85 4.23
CA GLY A 441 10.48 1.60 5.24
C GLY A 441 10.68 1.09 6.68
N ALA A 442 10.93 -0.21 6.84
CA ALA A 442 11.23 -0.82 8.13
C ALA A 442 12.69 -0.56 8.55
N VAL A 443 13.61 -0.50 7.58
CA VAL A 443 15.03 -0.22 7.79
C VAL A 443 15.29 1.25 8.10
N ALA A 444 14.51 2.17 7.53
CA ALA A 444 14.75 3.62 7.60
C ALA A 444 15.06 4.19 9.01
N PRO A 445 14.40 3.75 10.11
CA PRO A 445 14.74 4.23 11.47
C PRO A 445 16.12 3.77 11.96
N ALA A 446 16.59 2.60 11.52
CA ALA A 446 17.89 2.04 11.91
C ALA A 446 19.01 2.47 10.96
N ASN A 447 18.68 2.76 9.70
CA ASN A 447 19.60 3.24 8.68
C ASN A 447 18.87 4.11 7.65
N SER A 448 19.04 5.43 7.75
CA SER A 448 18.36 6.39 6.88
C SER A 448 19.01 6.56 5.50
N ILE A 449 20.26 6.12 5.33
CA ILE A 449 21.02 6.26 4.07
C ILE A 449 20.63 5.14 3.09
N LEU A 450 20.44 3.91 3.59
CA LEU A 450 20.14 2.74 2.76
C LEU A 450 18.93 2.96 1.83
N PRO A 451 17.75 3.43 2.30
CA PRO A 451 16.61 3.68 1.41
C PRO A 451 16.93 4.61 0.24
N VAL A 452 17.71 5.68 0.48
CA VAL A 452 18.10 6.65 -0.55
C VAL A 452 18.96 6.00 -1.61
N GLN A 453 20.00 5.26 -1.21
CA GLN A 453 20.92 4.61 -2.14
C GLN A 453 20.23 3.52 -2.97
N ILE A 454 19.33 2.74 -2.36
CA ILE A 454 18.58 1.71 -3.09
C ILE A 454 17.62 2.33 -4.12
N LEU A 455 16.98 3.46 -3.82
CA LEU A 455 16.13 4.16 -4.77
C LEU A 455 16.90 4.66 -5.99
N GLU A 456 18.17 5.06 -5.82
CA GLU A 456 19.04 5.52 -6.90
C GLU A 456 19.70 4.36 -7.68
N SER A 457 19.80 3.17 -7.07
CA SER A 457 20.46 1.99 -7.67
C SER A 457 19.70 1.34 -8.85
N GLY A 458 18.45 1.72 -9.09
CA GLY A 458 17.59 1.10 -10.10
C GLY A 458 16.89 -0.19 -9.65
N ALA A 459 16.86 -0.47 -8.34
CA ALA A 459 16.17 -1.63 -7.78
C ALA A 459 14.64 -1.61 -8.00
N PHE A 460 14.06 -0.42 -8.17
CA PHE A 460 12.67 -0.26 -8.63
C PHE A 460 12.63 -0.17 -10.16
N GLN A 461 11.73 -0.92 -10.78
CA GLN A 461 11.60 -0.91 -12.24
C GLN A 461 10.82 0.34 -12.70
N ASN A 462 11.50 1.27 -13.35
CA ASN A 462 10.89 2.45 -13.97
C ASN A 462 10.04 2.04 -15.19
N LEU A 463 8.71 2.10 -15.07
CA LEU A 463 7.81 1.86 -16.20
C LEU A 463 7.81 3.01 -17.20
N GLY A 464 8.00 4.24 -16.72
CA GLY A 464 8.09 5.44 -17.55
C GLY A 464 7.16 6.56 -17.11
N ALA A 465 7.35 7.72 -17.73
CA ALA A 465 6.53 8.89 -17.51
C ALA A 465 5.19 8.78 -18.26
N VAL A 466 4.09 9.11 -17.57
CA VAL A 466 2.75 9.21 -18.16
C VAL A 466 2.21 10.62 -17.95
N ILE A 467 1.74 11.24 -19.03
CA ILE A 467 1.02 12.51 -18.98
C ILE A 467 -0.47 12.22 -19.14
N SER A 468 -1.25 12.48 -18.08
CA SER A 468 -2.70 12.29 -18.03
C SER A 468 -3.41 13.64 -17.98
N PRO A 469 -3.63 14.31 -19.12
CA PRO A 469 -4.34 15.59 -19.17
C PRO A 469 -5.82 15.46 -18.81
N VAL A 470 -6.40 16.51 -18.25
CA VAL A 470 -7.83 16.63 -17.96
C VAL A 470 -8.49 17.51 -19.02
N SER A 471 -9.49 16.96 -19.72
CA SER A 471 -10.22 17.66 -20.77
C SER A 471 -11.68 17.22 -20.81
N ASN A 472 -12.58 18.18 -21.04
CA ASN A 472 -14.01 17.96 -21.25
C ASN A 472 -14.37 17.83 -22.75
N ALA A 473 -13.39 17.72 -23.63
CA ALA A 473 -13.61 17.53 -25.05
C ALA A 473 -14.33 16.20 -25.35
N ARG A 474 -15.00 16.12 -26.51
CA ARG A 474 -15.60 14.87 -26.99
C ARG A 474 -14.52 13.91 -27.51
N PRO A 475 -14.69 12.58 -27.40
CA PRO A 475 -13.76 11.62 -28.01
C PRO A 475 -13.45 11.92 -29.48
N GLY A 476 -12.20 11.74 -29.89
CA GLY A 476 -11.70 12.01 -31.25
C GLY A 476 -11.28 13.46 -31.52
N VAL A 477 -11.58 14.38 -30.61
CA VAL A 477 -11.16 15.78 -30.68
C VAL A 477 -9.68 15.94 -30.28
N PRO A 478 -8.86 16.70 -31.03
CA PRO A 478 -7.53 17.09 -30.59
C PRO A 478 -7.54 17.90 -29.28
N VAL A 479 -6.76 17.45 -28.29
CA VAL A 479 -6.66 18.04 -26.94
C VAL A 479 -5.24 18.44 -26.56
N LEU A 480 -4.22 17.87 -27.21
CA LEU A 480 -2.82 18.26 -27.00
C LEU A 480 -2.06 18.32 -28.30
N ARG A 481 -1.17 19.31 -28.40
CA ARG A 481 -0.03 19.29 -29.33
C ARG A 481 1.24 19.06 -28.55
N VAL A 482 2.07 18.17 -29.07
CA VAL A 482 3.28 17.69 -28.41
C VAL A 482 4.45 17.91 -29.35
N ARG A 483 5.49 18.55 -28.83
CA ARG A 483 6.80 18.63 -29.49
C ARG A 483 7.85 18.00 -28.58
N LEU A 484 8.50 16.96 -29.09
CA LEU A 484 9.65 16.32 -28.45
C LEU A 484 10.93 16.80 -29.11
N VAL A 485 11.93 17.12 -28.30
CA VAL A 485 13.28 17.47 -28.73
C VAL A 485 14.23 16.51 -28.04
N PHE A 486 14.93 15.69 -28.82
CA PHE A 486 15.92 14.72 -28.34
C PHE A 486 17.30 15.37 -28.18
N GLU A 487 18.20 14.72 -27.45
CA GLU A 487 19.57 15.24 -27.21
C GLU A 487 20.41 15.32 -28.49
N ASP A 488 20.10 14.49 -29.49
CA ASP A 488 20.72 14.53 -30.82
C ASP A 488 20.18 15.68 -31.72
N GLY A 489 19.26 16.49 -31.20
CA GLY A 489 18.64 17.60 -31.92
C GLY A 489 17.45 17.20 -32.81
N ASN A 490 17.13 15.91 -32.92
CA ASN A 490 15.96 15.46 -33.65
C ASN A 490 14.68 15.97 -32.96
N GLU A 491 13.70 16.39 -33.76
CA GLU A 491 12.39 16.79 -33.27
C GLU A 491 11.30 15.84 -33.76
N THR A 492 10.30 15.60 -32.92
CA THR A 492 9.06 14.93 -33.32
C THR A 492 7.86 15.72 -32.85
N ARG A 493 6.87 15.88 -33.73
CA ARG A 493 5.61 16.56 -33.42
C ARG A 493 4.45 15.61 -33.61
N LEU A 494 3.52 15.62 -32.67
CA LEU A 494 2.31 14.80 -32.73
C LEU A 494 1.14 15.51 -32.07
N GLU A 495 -0.06 15.17 -32.55
CA GLU A 495 -1.33 15.66 -32.02
C GLU A 495 -2.06 14.51 -31.33
N VAL A 496 -2.51 14.74 -30.10
CA VAL A 496 -3.22 13.72 -29.30
C VAL A 496 -4.70 14.08 -29.22
N LYS A 497 -5.54 13.07 -29.46
CA LYS A 497 -7.00 13.18 -29.44
C LYS A 497 -7.57 12.63 -28.14
N GLN A 498 -8.67 13.22 -27.67
CA GLN A 498 -9.43 12.73 -26.53
C GLN A 498 -9.89 11.29 -26.79
N GLY A 499 -9.82 10.44 -25.78
CA GLY A 499 -10.17 9.02 -25.85
C GLY A 499 -9.01 8.10 -26.27
N SER A 500 -7.80 8.64 -26.46
CA SER A 500 -6.63 7.87 -26.91
C SER A 500 -5.56 7.72 -25.84
N ILE A 501 -4.80 6.63 -25.93
CA ILE A 501 -3.53 6.43 -25.24
C ILE A 501 -2.43 6.38 -26.30
N VAL A 502 -1.40 7.20 -26.15
CA VAL A 502 -0.38 7.41 -27.18
C VAL A 502 1.01 7.19 -26.60
N PRO A 503 1.75 6.14 -27.01
CA PRO A 503 3.15 6.00 -26.65
C PRO A 503 3.99 7.03 -27.42
N LEU A 504 4.82 7.75 -26.69
CA LEU A 504 5.81 8.66 -27.24
C LEU A 504 7.01 7.87 -27.76
N PRO A 505 7.68 8.32 -28.83
CA PRO A 505 8.87 7.68 -29.38
C PRO A 505 10.13 7.94 -28.52
N VAL A 506 10.03 7.69 -27.20
CA VAL A 506 11.14 7.83 -26.24
C VAL A 506 11.51 6.43 -25.76
N ARG A 507 12.73 5.98 -26.08
CA ARG A 507 13.21 4.65 -25.72
C ARG A 507 13.60 4.57 -24.25
N HIS A 508 13.71 3.35 -23.73
CA HIS A 508 14.20 3.11 -22.37
C HIS A 508 15.59 3.76 -22.18
N GLY A 509 15.74 4.55 -21.12
CA GLY A 509 16.95 5.30 -20.78
C GLY A 509 17.17 6.57 -21.62
N GLN A 510 16.41 6.78 -22.70
CA GLN A 510 16.55 7.95 -23.56
C GLN A 510 15.89 9.17 -22.90
N ALA A 511 16.64 10.27 -22.80
CA ALA A 511 16.11 11.54 -22.37
C ALA A 511 15.54 12.33 -23.56
N ALA A 512 14.44 13.05 -23.31
CA ALA A 512 13.88 14.00 -24.25
C ALA A 512 13.31 15.22 -23.51
N ARG A 513 13.31 16.38 -24.16
CA ARG A 513 12.59 17.56 -23.68
C ARG A 513 11.23 17.63 -24.37
N ILE A 514 10.16 17.58 -23.59
CA ILE A 514 8.79 17.63 -24.07
C ILE A 514 8.19 19.03 -23.87
N TYR A 515 7.55 19.53 -24.92
CA TYR A 515 6.74 20.75 -24.89
C TYR A 515 5.28 20.36 -25.17
N LEU A 516 4.39 20.81 -24.30
CA LEU A 516 2.97 20.48 -24.35
C LEU A 516 2.14 21.75 -24.49
N GLU A 517 1.25 21.78 -25.48
CA GLU A 517 0.26 22.82 -25.68
C GLU A 517 -1.13 22.21 -25.47
N GLY A 518 -1.81 22.62 -24.40
CA GLY A 518 -3.20 22.25 -24.10
C GLY A 518 -4.17 22.95 -25.06
N LEU A 519 -4.96 22.17 -25.79
CA LEU A 519 -6.00 22.70 -26.67
C LEU A 519 -7.36 22.66 -25.96
N ARG A 520 -8.28 23.55 -26.33
CA ARG A 520 -9.70 23.52 -25.90
C ARG A 520 -9.88 23.49 -24.36
N GLY A 521 -9.05 24.25 -23.65
CA GLY A 521 -9.09 24.33 -22.18
C GLY A 521 -8.58 23.08 -21.48
N THR A 522 -7.83 22.22 -22.17
CA THR A 522 -7.21 21.03 -21.57
C THR A 522 -6.16 21.43 -20.55
N GLU A 523 -6.33 20.96 -19.32
CA GLU A 523 -5.39 21.13 -18.23
C GLU A 523 -4.39 19.97 -18.24
N ILE A 524 -3.10 20.26 -18.38
CA ILE A 524 -2.07 19.21 -18.50
C ILE A 524 -1.70 18.64 -17.13
N ASP A 525 -1.45 19.52 -16.16
CA ASP A 525 -1.07 19.15 -14.80
C ASP A 525 -1.56 20.25 -13.85
N PRO A 526 -2.41 19.91 -12.85
CA PRO A 526 -2.98 20.91 -11.94
C PRO A 526 -1.98 21.42 -10.90
N ARG A 527 -0.85 20.73 -10.69
CA ARG A 527 0.14 21.03 -9.65
C ARG A 527 1.48 21.50 -10.20
N ARG A 528 1.73 21.30 -11.51
CA ARG A 528 2.99 21.66 -12.16
C ARG A 528 2.78 22.66 -13.29
N ARG A 529 3.60 23.73 -13.32
CA ARG A 529 3.71 24.57 -14.51
C ARG A 529 4.42 23.80 -15.62
N THR A 530 3.72 23.58 -16.73
CA THR A 530 4.26 22.89 -17.92
C THR A 530 4.75 23.84 -19.01
N ALA A 531 4.55 25.15 -18.82
CA ALA A 531 5.05 26.19 -19.71
C ALA A 531 6.58 26.16 -19.81
N GLY A 532 7.12 26.19 -21.04
CA GLY A 532 8.57 26.15 -21.30
C GLY A 532 9.18 24.76 -21.46
N GLY A 533 8.35 23.71 -21.39
CA GLY A 533 8.75 22.32 -21.57
C GLY A 533 9.57 21.76 -20.41
N PHE A 534 9.60 20.44 -20.28
CA PHE A 534 10.30 19.74 -19.21
C PHE A 534 11.01 18.48 -19.72
N ARG A 535 11.98 17.98 -18.97
CA ARG A 535 12.70 16.75 -19.29
C ARG A 535 11.86 15.54 -18.88
N ILE A 536 11.84 14.53 -19.75
CA ILE A 536 11.32 13.19 -19.47
C ILE A 536 12.40 12.16 -19.81
N ILE A 537 12.38 11.02 -19.13
CA ILE A 537 13.25 9.88 -19.39
C ILE A 537 12.34 8.68 -19.68
N GLY A 538 12.60 7.95 -20.76
CA GLY A 538 11.83 6.76 -21.09
C GLY A 538 12.12 5.63 -20.10
N GLY A 539 11.07 5.04 -19.53
CA GLY A 539 11.17 3.80 -18.75
C GLY A 539 11.10 2.57 -19.66
N VAL A 540 10.85 1.40 -19.06
CA VAL A 540 10.68 0.14 -19.80
C VAL A 540 9.52 0.19 -20.79
N CYS A 541 8.47 0.96 -20.49
CA CYS A 541 7.34 1.23 -21.40
C CYS A 541 7.53 2.50 -22.24
N GLY A 542 8.69 3.16 -22.17
CA GLY A 542 8.94 4.47 -22.78
C GLY A 542 8.28 5.60 -21.99
N ALA A 543 7.49 6.43 -22.67
CA ALA A 543 6.67 7.47 -22.04
C ALA A 543 5.32 7.56 -22.76
N TRP A 544 4.22 7.76 -22.04
CA TRP A 544 2.85 7.73 -22.59
C TRP A 544 2.10 9.04 -22.38
N ILE A 545 1.16 9.33 -23.27
CA ILE A 545 0.10 10.31 -23.04
C ILE A 545 -1.22 9.55 -22.93
N ASP A 546 -1.87 9.64 -21.77
CA ASP A 546 -3.18 9.05 -21.51
C ASP A 546 -4.26 10.13 -21.58
N ALA A 547 -4.77 10.37 -22.79
CA ALA A 547 -5.86 11.30 -23.04
C ALA A 547 -7.23 10.59 -23.04
N ARG A 548 -7.36 9.42 -22.41
CA ARG A 548 -8.62 8.65 -22.39
C ARG A 548 -9.73 9.32 -21.57
N GLY A 549 -9.35 10.24 -20.68
CA GLY A 549 -10.26 10.98 -19.81
C GLY A 549 -10.24 10.48 -18.37
N ARG A 550 -10.68 11.36 -17.46
CA ARG A 550 -10.79 11.15 -16.02
C ARG A 550 -12.08 11.82 -15.54
N PRO A 551 -13.14 11.08 -15.16
CA PRO A 551 -13.18 9.62 -15.08
C PRO A 551 -13.13 8.95 -16.46
N LEU A 552 -12.61 7.72 -16.50
CA LEU A 552 -12.66 6.83 -17.66
C LEU A 552 -14.11 6.41 -17.92
N VAL A 553 -14.59 6.66 -19.14
CA VAL A 553 -15.95 6.30 -19.57
C VAL A 553 -15.86 5.22 -20.65
N LEU A 554 -16.34 4.01 -20.32
CA LEU A 554 -16.44 2.90 -21.26
C LEU A 554 -17.81 2.88 -21.93
N SER A 555 -17.88 2.38 -23.16
CA SER A 555 -19.16 2.21 -23.86
C SER A 555 -20.05 1.18 -23.14
N GLY A 556 -21.35 1.46 -23.08
CA GLY A 556 -22.35 0.47 -22.65
C GLY A 556 -22.54 -0.67 -23.66
N ASP A 557 -22.19 -0.43 -24.93
CA ASP A 557 -22.21 -1.44 -25.99
C ASP A 557 -21.00 -2.38 -25.85
N PRO A 558 -21.21 -3.70 -25.63
CA PRO A 558 -20.12 -4.64 -25.40
C PRO A 558 -19.13 -4.74 -26.57
N GLY A 559 -19.62 -4.67 -27.81
CA GLY A 559 -18.78 -4.76 -29.01
C GLY A 559 -17.85 -3.57 -29.13
N LYS A 560 -18.39 -2.35 -29.04
CA LYS A 560 -17.60 -1.10 -29.07
C LYS A 560 -16.63 -1.00 -27.89
N ARG A 561 -17.04 -1.50 -26.72
CA ARG A 561 -16.18 -1.54 -25.52
C ARG A 561 -14.98 -2.46 -25.74
N ARG A 562 -15.20 -3.70 -26.19
CA ARG A 562 -14.11 -4.65 -26.50
C ARG A 562 -13.15 -4.11 -27.54
N GLU A 563 -13.67 -3.52 -28.63
CA GLU A 563 -12.84 -2.90 -29.66
C GLU A 563 -11.98 -1.76 -29.10
N THR A 564 -12.54 -0.95 -28.20
CA THR A 564 -11.82 0.15 -27.54
C THR A 564 -10.68 -0.37 -26.65
N LEU A 565 -10.95 -1.40 -25.83
CA LEU A 565 -9.94 -2.01 -24.96
C LEU A 565 -8.80 -2.65 -25.77
N LEU A 566 -9.14 -3.39 -26.83
CA LEU A 566 -8.15 -3.96 -27.75
C LEU A 566 -7.29 -2.87 -28.40
N ARG A 567 -7.90 -1.78 -28.85
CA ARG A 567 -7.19 -0.64 -29.42
C ARG A 567 -6.19 -0.02 -28.43
N TRP A 568 -6.59 0.14 -27.17
CA TRP A 568 -5.70 0.67 -26.12
C TRP A 568 -4.55 -0.30 -25.81
N SER A 569 -4.83 -1.60 -25.68
CA SER A 569 -3.80 -2.64 -25.45
C SER A 569 -2.79 -2.67 -26.60
N GLN A 570 -3.29 -2.74 -27.85
CA GLN A 570 -2.45 -2.75 -29.04
C GLN A 570 -1.59 -1.49 -29.14
N ALA A 571 -2.13 -0.31 -28.81
CA ALA A 571 -1.39 0.94 -28.85
C ALA A 571 -0.14 0.91 -27.96
N VAL A 572 -0.18 0.21 -26.82
CA VAL A 572 0.94 0.16 -25.87
C VAL A 572 1.82 -1.10 -26.03
N GLU A 573 1.29 -2.19 -26.58
CA GLU A 573 2.04 -3.45 -26.76
C GLU A 573 2.83 -3.51 -28.09
N THR A 574 2.41 -2.80 -29.14
CA THR A 574 3.01 -2.90 -30.50
C THR A 574 4.33 -2.15 -30.70
N ARG A 575 4.81 -1.40 -29.69
CA ARG A 575 6.13 -0.70 -29.73
C ARG A 575 7.13 -1.30 -28.75
N ARG A 576 7.26 -2.63 -28.73
CA ARG A 576 8.46 -3.26 -28.16
C ARG A 576 9.66 -2.91 -29.06
N PRO A 577 10.71 -2.23 -28.60
CA PRO A 577 12.00 -2.42 -29.25
C PRO A 577 12.36 -3.91 -29.13
N ALA A 578 12.81 -4.49 -30.24
CA ALA A 578 13.36 -5.85 -30.27
C ALA A 578 14.60 -5.96 -29.39
#